data_AF-A0A8D8AST6-F1
#
_entry.id   AF-A0A8D8AST6-F1
#
_cell.length_a   1.000
_cell.length_b   1.000
_cell.length_c   1.000
_cell.angle_alpha   90.00
_cell.angle_beta   90.00
_cell.angle_gamma   90.00
#
_symmetry.space_group_name_H-M   'P 1'
#
loop_
_entity.id
_entity.type
_entity.pdbx_description
1 polymer ?
#
loop_
_entity_poly.entity_id
_entity_poly.type
_entity_poly.pdbx_seq_one_letter_code
_entity_poly.pdbx_strand_id
1 'polypeptide(L)'
;MRPFFGYNFGDYLKHWLSMEERAAKLGGHVPKIFHVNWFRKDANGKFLWPGFGENTRVLEWILHRIDDHECYRETPIGRVPNSLNLTGLSGTINEKELFSIPKQFWLKEVDDIKQYYDNQLAQDLPAEIAKELHELKGRVEQM
;
A
#
# COMPACT_ATOMS: atom_id res chain seq x y z
N MET A 1 -13.07 1.14 6.19
CA MET A 1 -14.50 1.52 6.31
C MET A 1 -15.47 0.35 6.53
N ARG A 2 -15.01 -0.90 6.73
CA ARG A 2 -15.87 -2.10 6.81
C ARG A 2 -17.09 -1.99 7.76
N PRO A 3 -16.96 -1.53 9.02
CA PRO A 3 -18.12 -1.39 9.90
C PRO A 3 -18.84 -0.03 9.78
N PHE A 4 -18.43 0.83 8.84
CA PHE A 4 -18.83 2.24 8.77
C PHE A 4 -19.32 2.68 7.38
N PHE A 5 -19.59 1.74 6.45
CA PHE A 5 -20.17 2.09 5.17
C PHE A 5 -21.62 2.58 5.37
N GLY A 6 -21.90 3.81 4.95
CA GLY A 6 -23.26 4.39 5.00
C GLY A 6 -24.12 4.06 3.77
N TYR A 7 -23.53 3.42 2.75
CA TYR A 7 -24.16 3.01 1.50
C TYR A 7 -23.36 1.87 0.86
N ASN A 8 -23.75 1.41 -0.34
CA ASN A 8 -23.11 0.31 -1.05
C ASN A 8 -21.58 0.49 -1.17
N PHE A 9 -20.83 -0.57 -0.88
CA PHE A 9 -19.36 -0.56 -0.90
C PHE A 9 -18.78 -0.34 -2.31
N GLY A 10 -19.36 -0.96 -3.35
CA GLY A 10 -18.90 -0.75 -4.72
C GLY A 10 -19.13 0.68 -5.19
N ASP A 11 -20.26 1.28 -4.87
CA ASP A 11 -20.50 2.70 -5.15
C ASP A 11 -19.56 3.62 -4.35
N TYR A 12 -19.18 3.22 -3.14
CA TYR A 12 -18.16 3.93 -2.37
C TYR A 12 -16.81 3.91 -3.10
N LEU A 13 -16.41 2.78 -3.68
CA LEU A 13 -15.20 2.70 -4.50
C LEU A 13 -15.29 3.58 -5.75
N LYS A 14 -16.42 3.57 -6.47
CA LYS A 14 -16.67 4.47 -7.62
C LYS A 14 -16.57 5.94 -7.22
N HIS A 15 -17.09 6.28 -6.05
CA HIS A 15 -17.01 7.64 -5.53
C HIS A 15 -15.55 8.08 -5.34
N TRP A 16 -14.71 7.22 -4.76
CA TRP A 16 -13.27 7.48 -4.63
C TRP A 16 -12.57 7.62 -5.97
N LEU A 17 -12.85 6.73 -6.92
CA LEU A 17 -12.28 6.81 -8.28
C LEU A 17 -12.64 8.13 -8.98
N SER A 18 -13.85 8.67 -8.74
CA SER A 18 -14.27 9.95 -9.32
C SER A 18 -13.52 11.17 -8.79
N MET A 19 -12.73 11.04 -7.71
CA MET A 19 -12.04 12.19 -7.08
C MET A 19 -10.96 12.79 -7.97
N GLU A 20 -10.32 12.00 -8.83
CA GLU A 20 -9.28 12.51 -9.75
C GLU A 20 -9.87 13.53 -10.73
N GLU A 21 -10.96 13.17 -11.40
CA GLU A 21 -11.67 14.06 -12.33
C GLU A 21 -12.19 15.32 -11.61
N ARG A 22 -12.70 15.18 -10.39
CA ARG A 22 -13.20 16.30 -9.58
C ARG A 22 -12.08 17.28 -9.21
N ALA A 23 -10.93 16.77 -8.75
CA ALA A 23 -9.78 17.58 -8.42
C ALA A 23 -9.29 18.36 -9.65
N ALA A 24 -9.19 17.69 -10.80
CA ALA A 24 -8.78 18.31 -12.06
C ALA A 24 -9.74 19.44 -12.49
N LYS A 25 -11.06 19.24 -12.38
CA LYS A 25 -12.08 20.28 -12.69
C LYS A 25 -11.96 21.52 -11.81
N LEU A 26 -11.45 21.38 -10.59
CA LEU A 26 -11.23 22.48 -9.65
C LEU A 26 -9.81 23.08 -9.76
N GLY A 27 -9.01 22.65 -10.74
CA GLY A 27 -7.63 23.11 -10.93
C GLY A 27 -6.63 22.58 -9.89
N GLY A 28 -6.95 21.47 -9.23
CA GLY A 28 -6.12 20.84 -8.21
C GLY A 28 -5.60 19.45 -8.60
N HIS A 29 -4.88 18.84 -7.66
CA HIS A 29 -4.33 17.48 -7.79
C HIS A 29 -4.83 16.59 -6.64
N VAL A 30 -4.94 15.30 -6.89
CA VAL A 30 -5.21 14.31 -5.84
C VAL A 30 -3.97 14.08 -4.98
N PRO A 31 -4.13 13.78 -3.68
CA PRO A 31 -3.00 13.45 -2.82
C PRO A 31 -2.37 12.11 -3.24
N LYS A 32 -1.08 11.95 -2.97
CA LYS A 32 -0.39 10.66 -3.09
C LYS A 32 -0.94 9.70 -2.02
N ILE A 33 -1.13 8.43 -2.39
CA ILE A 33 -1.65 7.38 -1.50
C ILE A 33 -0.49 6.47 -1.05
N PHE A 34 -0.47 6.13 0.24
CA PHE A 34 0.55 5.28 0.85
C PHE A 34 -0.09 4.17 1.69
N HIS A 35 0.56 3.01 1.72
CA HIS A 35 0.21 1.90 2.62
C HIS A 35 1.40 1.63 3.56
N VAL A 36 1.13 1.52 4.86
CA VAL A 36 2.16 1.29 5.89
C VAL A 36 1.83 0.04 6.71
N ASN A 37 2.86 -0.63 7.23
CA ASN A 37 2.71 -1.76 8.14
C ASN A 37 3.70 -1.64 9.31
N TRP A 38 3.24 -1.18 10.46
CA TRP A 38 4.04 -1.08 11.69
C TRP A 38 4.19 -2.41 12.44
N PHE A 39 3.46 -3.44 12.02
CA PHE A 39 3.21 -4.65 12.80
C PHE A 39 3.88 -5.89 12.21
N ARG A 40 4.73 -5.72 11.19
CA ARG A 40 5.48 -6.83 10.60
C ARG A 40 6.37 -7.47 11.65
N LYS A 41 6.34 -8.79 11.74
CA LYS A 41 7.13 -9.59 12.70
C LYS A 41 8.16 -10.46 11.99
N ASP A 42 9.24 -10.77 12.70
CA ASP A 42 10.23 -11.76 12.30
C ASP A 42 9.74 -13.19 12.57
N ALA A 43 10.56 -14.18 12.21
CA ALA A 43 10.27 -15.59 12.45
C ALA A 43 10.13 -15.97 13.94
N ASN A 44 10.64 -15.14 14.85
CA ASN A 44 10.53 -15.33 16.31
C ASN A 44 9.31 -14.60 16.91
N GLY A 45 8.51 -13.91 16.07
CA GLY A 45 7.33 -13.16 16.50
C GLY A 45 7.65 -11.77 17.07
N LYS A 46 8.89 -11.29 16.96
CA LYS A 46 9.29 -9.93 17.37
C LYS A 46 8.99 -8.94 16.26
N PHE A 47 8.53 -7.73 16.62
CA PHE A 47 8.33 -6.66 15.65
C PHE A 47 9.64 -6.26 14.97
N LEU A 48 9.60 -6.16 13.65
CA LEU A 48 10.74 -5.71 12.83
C LEU A 48 10.93 -4.19 12.90
N TRP A 49 9.88 -3.45 13.27
CA TRP A 49 9.90 -2.00 13.41
C TRP A 49 9.53 -1.59 14.84
N PRO A 50 10.27 -0.66 15.48
CA PRO A 50 10.01 -0.24 16.86
C PRO A 50 8.68 0.51 17.03
N GLY A 51 8.18 1.18 16.00
CA GLY A 51 6.91 1.90 16.05
C GLY A 51 6.95 3.22 16.83
N PHE A 52 5.77 3.67 17.28
CA PHE A 52 5.59 4.88 18.09
C PHE A 52 6.24 6.13 17.46
N GLY A 53 7.09 6.84 18.21
CA GLY A 53 7.79 8.03 17.74
C GLY A 53 8.73 7.76 16.56
N GLU A 54 9.22 6.53 16.40
CA GLU A 54 10.09 6.18 15.28
C GLU A 54 9.34 6.17 13.93
N ASN A 55 8.01 6.09 13.94
CA ASN A 55 7.19 6.22 12.72
C ASN A 55 7.39 7.56 12.01
N THR A 56 7.89 8.59 12.70
CA THR A 56 8.25 9.87 12.10
C THR A 56 9.26 9.72 10.95
N ARG A 57 10.13 8.70 10.98
CA ARG A 57 11.10 8.40 9.90
C ARG A 57 10.42 7.98 8.59
N VAL A 58 9.28 7.31 8.69
CA VAL A 58 8.49 6.97 7.50
C VAL A 58 7.65 8.16 7.04
N LEU A 59 7.19 9.01 7.97
CA LEU A 59 6.54 10.26 7.61
C LEU A 59 7.51 11.22 6.89
N GLU A 60 8.77 11.30 7.32
CA GLU A 60 9.84 12.02 6.63
C GLU A 60 9.99 11.53 5.18
N TRP A 61 10.02 10.21 4.97
CA TRP A 61 10.04 9.65 3.62
C TRP A 61 8.78 10.00 2.80
N ILE A 62 7.59 9.95 3.41
CA ILE A 62 6.34 10.35 2.75
C ILE A 62 6.38 11.82 2.33
N LEU A 63 6.89 12.72 3.17
CA LEU A 63 7.06 14.13 2.84
C LEU A 63 7.99 14.31 1.64
N HIS A 64 9.14 13.65 1.62
CA HIS A 64 10.02 13.66 0.45
C HIS A 64 9.33 13.12 -0.83
N ARG A 65 8.45 12.12 -0.71
CA ARG A 65 7.67 11.62 -1.85
C ARG A 65 6.60 12.61 -2.31
N ILE A 66 6.03 13.40 -1.40
CA ILE A 66 5.09 14.48 -1.69
C ILE A 66 5.82 15.58 -2.47
N ASP A 67 7.05 15.91 -2.08
CA ASP A 67 7.93 16.87 -2.77
C ASP A 67 8.65 16.29 -4.02
N ASP A 68 8.15 15.16 -4.54
CA ASP A 68 8.65 14.51 -5.76
C ASP A 68 10.12 14.05 -5.75
N HIS A 69 10.76 13.92 -4.58
CA HIS A 69 12.11 13.39 -4.49
C HIS A 69 12.19 11.90 -4.90
N GLU A 70 13.23 11.52 -5.65
CA GLU A 70 13.53 10.16 -6.08
C GLU A 70 14.18 9.31 -4.97
N CYS A 71 13.51 9.18 -3.83
CA CYS A 71 13.96 8.43 -2.66
C CYS A 71 13.38 7.01 -2.55
N TYR A 72 13.09 6.37 -3.68
CA TYR A 72 12.41 5.07 -3.74
C TYR A 72 13.01 4.14 -4.81
N ARG A 73 12.68 2.85 -4.70
CA ARG A 73 12.83 1.84 -5.74
C ARG A 73 11.47 1.28 -6.14
N GLU A 74 11.32 0.97 -7.42
CA GLU A 74 10.12 0.32 -7.95
C GLU A 74 10.09 -1.16 -7.54
N THR A 75 8.89 -1.65 -7.21
CA THR A 75 8.64 -3.05 -6.87
C THR A 75 7.28 -3.47 -7.46
N PRO A 76 6.98 -4.77 -7.54
CA PRO A 76 5.69 -5.27 -8.03
C PRO A 76 4.46 -4.68 -7.30
N ILE A 77 4.63 -4.25 -6.04
CA ILE A 77 3.56 -3.71 -5.20
C ILE A 77 3.57 -2.18 -5.13
N GLY A 78 4.38 -1.53 -5.97
CA GLY A 78 4.56 -0.08 -6.00
C GLY A 78 5.93 0.36 -5.48
N ARG A 79 6.01 1.61 -5.03
CA ARG A 79 7.28 2.26 -4.64
C ARG A 79 7.57 2.05 -3.16
N VAL A 80 8.78 1.59 -2.86
CA VAL A 80 9.28 1.44 -1.48
C VAL A 80 10.53 2.29 -1.27
N PRO A 81 10.86 2.70 -0.03
CA PRO A 81 12.05 3.51 0.23
C PRO A 81 13.33 2.83 -0.25
N ASN A 82 14.27 3.61 -0.79
CA ASN A 82 15.64 3.12 -1.04
C ASN A 82 16.31 2.74 0.29
N SER A 83 16.17 3.62 1.27
CA SER A 83 16.55 3.44 2.67
C SER A 83 15.69 4.35 3.54
N LEU A 84 15.67 4.10 4.85
CA LEU A 84 15.14 5.04 5.84
C LEU A 84 16.27 5.65 6.66
N ASN A 85 16.01 6.81 7.28
CA ASN A 85 16.91 7.37 8.28
C ASN A 85 16.85 6.50 9.54
N LEU A 86 17.88 5.70 9.79
CA LEU A 86 17.98 4.83 10.98
C LEU A 86 18.87 5.41 12.09
N THR A 87 19.30 6.67 11.96
CA THR A 87 20.20 7.32 12.91
C THR A 87 19.59 7.34 14.31
N GLY A 88 20.35 6.88 15.30
CA GLY A 88 19.94 6.87 16.71
C GLY A 88 19.00 5.74 17.12
N LEU A 89 18.60 4.84 16.21
CA LEU A 89 17.85 3.65 16.58
C LEU A 89 18.75 2.68 17.35
N SER A 90 18.29 2.24 18.51
CA SER A 90 18.99 1.21 19.29
C SER A 90 18.78 -0.17 18.65
N GLY A 91 19.88 -0.79 18.21
CA GLY A 91 19.88 -2.11 17.59
C GLY A 91 19.84 -2.09 16.07
N THR A 92 20.01 -3.27 15.46
CA THR A 92 20.03 -3.41 14.00
C THR A 92 18.60 -3.62 13.48
N ILE A 93 18.11 -2.68 12.67
CA ILE A 93 16.89 -2.89 11.88
C ILE A 93 17.26 -3.72 10.64
N ASN A 94 16.62 -4.87 10.47
CA ASN A 94 16.80 -5.69 9.29
C ASN A 94 15.94 -5.14 8.13
N GLU A 95 16.43 -4.10 7.44
CA GLU A 95 15.70 -3.48 6.32
C GLU A 95 15.38 -4.46 5.18
N LYS A 96 16.27 -5.45 4.94
CA LYS A 96 16.04 -6.48 3.92
C LYS A 96 14.79 -7.29 4.22
N GLU A 97 14.62 -7.72 5.46
CA GLU A 97 13.44 -8.47 5.89
C GLU A 97 12.21 -7.56 5.99
N LEU A 98 12.37 -6.36 6.56
CA LEU A 98 11.31 -5.36 6.72
C LEU A 98 10.65 -5.00 5.39
N PHE A 99 11.43 -4.85 4.33
CA PHE A 99 10.98 -4.54 2.97
C PHE A 99 10.96 -5.75 2.03
N SER A 100 11.07 -6.98 2.55
CA SER A 100 11.00 -8.17 1.70
C SER A 100 9.59 -8.34 1.11
N ILE A 101 9.54 -8.76 -0.15
CA ILE A 101 8.30 -8.97 -0.93
C ILE A 101 8.37 -10.41 -1.45
N PRO A 102 8.00 -11.43 -0.65
CA PRO A 102 8.11 -12.82 -1.09
C PRO A 102 7.05 -13.14 -2.14
N LYS A 103 7.45 -13.64 -3.31
CA LYS A 103 6.55 -13.96 -4.44
C LYS A 103 5.37 -14.86 -4.02
N GLN A 104 5.67 -15.93 -3.28
CA GLN A 104 4.63 -16.89 -2.85
C GLN A 104 3.60 -16.27 -1.90
N PHE A 105 4.03 -15.35 -1.03
CA PHE A 105 3.10 -14.61 -0.17
C PHE A 105 2.17 -13.74 -1.00
N TRP A 106 2.70 -13.00 -1.97
CA TRP A 106 1.91 -12.08 -2.79
C TRP A 106 1.01 -12.78 -3.80
N LEU A 107 1.39 -13.94 -4.34
CA LEU A 107 0.49 -14.77 -5.15
C LEU A 107 -0.74 -15.18 -4.33
N LYS A 108 -0.53 -15.62 -3.09
CA LYS A 108 -1.63 -15.96 -2.19
C LYS A 108 -2.47 -14.72 -1.84
N GLU A 109 -1.83 -13.59 -1.54
CA GLU A 109 -2.54 -12.35 -1.21
C GLU A 109 -3.45 -11.88 -2.36
N VAL A 110 -2.97 -11.95 -3.61
CA VAL A 110 -3.76 -11.62 -4.80
C VAL A 110 -4.99 -12.53 -4.91
N ASP A 111 -4.82 -13.84 -4.69
CA ASP A 111 -5.92 -14.80 -4.74
C ASP A 111 -6.92 -14.56 -3.59
N ASP A 112 -6.43 -14.27 -2.37
CA ASP A 112 -7.27 -13.96 -1.21
C ASP A 112 -8.09 -12.66 -1.45
N ILE A 113 -7.47 -11.61 -2.00
CA ILE A 113 -8.16 -10.36 -2.38
C ILE A 113 -9.20 -10.63 -3.46
N LYS A 114 -8.88 -11.46 -4.46
CA LYS A 114 -9.83 -11.83 -5.50
C LYS A 114 -11.06 -12.51 -4.90
N GLN A 115 -10.87 -13.52 -4.04
CA GLN A 115 -11.96 -14.21 -3.36
C GLN A 115 -12.78 -13.25 -2.51
N TYR A 116 -12.14 -12.32 -1.81
CA TYR A 116 -12.84 -11.29 -1.05
C TYR A 116 -13.72 -10.41 -1.94
N TYR A 117 -13.21 -9.93 -3.08
CA TYR A 117 -14.01 -9.14 -4.02
C TYR A 117 -15.15 -9.94 -4.64
N ASP A 118 -14.91 -11.18 -5.08
CA ASP A 118 -15.96 -12.03 -5.63
C ASP A 118 -17.09 -12.25 -4.61
N ASN A 119 -16.75 -12.40 -3.33
CA ASN A 119 -17.73 -12.68 -2.26
C ASN A 119 -18.44 -11.42 -1.74
N GLN A 120 -17.80 -10.25 -1.76
CA GLN A 120 -18.32 -9.03 -1.12
C GLN A 120 -18.77 -7.96 -2.11
N LEU A 121 -18.32 -8.03 -3.36
CA LEU A 121 -18.51 -7.01 -4.39
C LEU A 121 -18.89 -7.61 -5.76
N ALA A 122 -19.31 -8.87 -5.84
CA ALA A 122 -19.51 -9.64 -7.07
C ALA A 122 -19.93 -8.83 -8.30
N GLN A 123 -21.04 -8.09 -8.21
CA GLN A 123 -21.61 -7.30 -9.32
C GLN A 123 -21.26 -5.81 -9.26
N ASP A 124 -20.81 -5.32 -8.10
CA ASP A 124 -20.60 -3.90 -7.82
C ASP A 124 -19.12 -3.49 -7.87
N LEU A 125 -18.20 -4.43 -8.08
CA LEU A 125 -16.78 -4.18 -8.19
C LEU A 125 -16.49 -3.28 -9.42
N PRO A 126 -15.91 -2.08 -9.22
CA PRO A 126 -15.55 -1.23 -10.34
C PRO A 126 -14.47 -1.87 -11.21
N ALA A 127 -14.58 -1.68 -12.53
CA ALA A 127 -13.66 -2.29 -13.50
C ALA A 127 -12.20 -1.86 -13.29
N GLU A 128 -11.98 -0.62 -12.85
CA GLU A 128 -10.67 -0.07 -12.52
C GLU A 128 -10.03 -0.81 -11.34
N ILE A 129 -10.81 -1.15 -10.31
CA ILE A 129 -10.30 -1.93 -9.16
C ILE A 129 -9.98 -3.37 -9.57
N ALA A 130 -10.82 -3.98 -10.41
CA ALA A 130 -10.55 -5.31 -10.97
C ALA A 130 -9.27 -5.31 -11.83
N LYS A 131 -9.07 -4.25 -12.61
CA LYS A 131 -7.87 -4.04 -13.43
C LYS A 131 -6.61 -3.93 -12.57
N GLU A 132 -6.63 -3.12 -11.51
CA GLU A 132 -5.48 -2.99 -10.59
C GLU A 132 -5.08 -4.33 -9.97
N LEU A 133 -6.05 -5.17 -9.57
CA LEU A 133 -5.77 -6.51 -9.06
C LEU A 133 -5.16 -7.42 -10.13
N HIS A 134 -5.66 -7.35 -11.37
CA HIS A 134 -5.12 -8.11 -12.49
C HIS A 134 -3.68 -7.70 -12.81
N GLU A 135 -3.39 -6.39 -12.85
CA GLU A 135 -2.04 -5.90 -13.10
C GLU A 135 -1.08 -6.21 -11.95
N LEU A 136 -1.54 -6.13 -10.69
CA LEU A 136 -0.77 -6.59 -9.53
C LEU A 136 -0.39 -8.06 -9.68
N LYS A 137 -1.34 -8.93 -10.07
CA LYS A 137 -1.08 -10.35 -10.32
C LYS A 137 0.02 -10.52 -11.36
N GLY A 138 -0.10 -9.84 -12.51
CA GLY A 138 0.89 -9.92 -13.59
C GLY A 138 2.29 -9.48 -13.14
N ARG A 139 2.40 -8.39 -12.37
CA ARG A 139 3.70 -7.94 -11.81
C ARG A 139 4.29 -8.95 -10.83
N VAL A 140 3.46 -9.57 -9.99
CA VAL A 140 3.91 -10.58 -9.01
C VAL A 140 4.34 -11.88 -9.69
N GLU A 141 3.66 -12.31 -10.75
CA GLU A 141 4.02 -13.51 -11.52
C GLU A 141 5.40 -13.38 -12.21
N GLN A 142 5.81 -12.15 -12.54
CA GLN A 142 7.10 -11.84 -13.19
C GLN A 142 8.28 -11.65 -12.22
N MET A 143 8.04 -11.72 -10.90
CA MET A 143 9.08 -11.64 -9.87
C MET A 143 10.12 -12.75 -9.93
#